data_AF-A0A8S3TT08-F1
#
_entry.id   AF-A0A8S3TT08-F1
#
_cell.length_a   1.000
_cell.length_b   1.000
_cell.length_c   1.000
_cell.angle_alpha   90.00
_cell.angle_beta   90.00
_cell.angle_gamma   90.00
#
_symmetry.space_group_name_H-M   'P 1'
#
loop_
_entity.id
_entity.type
_entity.pdbx_description
1 polymer ?
#
loop_
_entity_poly.entity_id
_entity_poly.type
_entity_poly.pdbx_seq_one_letter_code
_entity_poly.pdbx_strand_id
1 'polypeptide(L)'
;MDLRLKFAFMSAVTLILMPRITTNKHQRFEWTSLKLRFDMFTSFPTTEHDALQTGYTKISECESNPNFRGKQFMKNGDPQVILLFDVNGNIAGLQSGIPFDIDNGYPPDNMQPPFIRDGELYKLTAYFTDPSTICKRGRSQQRIQLHGIAEYLLIQNGTEPEEDVIEMALEESRTTWVKGLCFPGMGFHYFYNIYLDMNCSNFFPVALLYYHGQLKGFVWSYGAVLNSTVIPYEYPEPSFFTKLMEEVPLCLGNLRRSTLHVYFEENPSKYDCVNFEKRSECNASTADMLKVSTLVCVLWTLTFTLFRN
;
A
#
# COMPACT_ATOMS: atom_id res chain seq x y z
N MET A 1 -45.62 -74.96 3.06
CA MET A 1 -45.22 -74.58 1.69
C MET A 1 -45.66 -73.15 1.48
N ASP A 2 -44.69 -72.24 1.25
CA ASP A 2 -44.86 -70.82 0.85
C ASP A 2 -45.62 -69.91 1.85
N LEU A 3 -45.33 -68.62 2.04
CA LEU A 3 -44.62 -67.63 1.23
C LEU A 3 -44.23 -66.44 2.16
N ARG A 4 -42.97 -66.01 2.12
CA ARG A 4 -42.43 -64.63 2.27
C ARG A 4 -42.83 -63.77 3.50
N LEU A 5 -41.82 -63.36 4.27
CA LEU A 5 -41.50 -61.93 4.42
C LEU A 5 -40.02 -61.72 4.74
N LYS A 6 -39.34 -61.00 3.85
CA LYS A 6 -37.93 -60.61 3.95
C LYS A 6 -37.80 -59.45 4.94
N PHE A 7 -37.03 -59.64 6.02
CA PHE A 7 -36.52 -58.50 6.80
C PHE A 7 -35.12 -58.17 6.30
N ALA A 8 -35.01 -57.00 5.69
CA ALA A 8 -33.76 -56.43 5.19
C ALA A 8 -32.90 -55.94 6.36
N PHE A 9 -31.64 -56.33 6.37
CA PHE A 9 -30.58 -55.71 7.16
C PHE A 9 -30.41 -54.26 6.69
N MET A 10 -30.79 -53.29 7.50
CA MET A 10 -30.36 -51.89 7.34
C MET A 10 -29.11 -51.69 8.20
N SER A 11 -27.93 -51.76 7.57
CA SER A 11 -26.70 -51.21 8.13
C SER A 11 -26.81 -49.69 8.13
N ALA A 12 -27.06 -49.10 9.31
CA ALA A 12 -26.94 -47.66 9.52
C ALA A 12 -25.44 -47.31 9.53
N VAL A 13 -24.92 -46.87 8.37
CA VAL A 13 -23.64 -46.16 8.30
C VAL A 13 -23.92 -44.73 8.77
N THR A 14 -23.64 -44.46 10.04
CA THR A 14 -23.63 -43.10 10.58
C THR A 14 -22.47 -42.35 9.95
N LEU A 15 -22.74 -41.65 8.86
CA LEU A 15 -21.81 -40.69 8.27
C LEU A 15 -21.70 -39.51 9.23
N ILE A 16 -20.66 -39.52 10.07
CA ILE A 16 -20.30 -38.35 10.88
C ILE A 16 -19.83 -37.28 9.89
N LEU A 17 -20.75 -36.39 9.52
CA LEU A 17 -20.44 -35.13 8.87
C LEU A 17 -19.61 -34.32 9.87
N MET A 18 -18.29 -34.50 9.83
CA MET A 18 -17.41 -33.50 10.43
C MET A 18 -17.67 -32.19 9.69
N PRO A 19 -18.04 -31.10 10.38
CA PRO A 19 -18.12 -29.82 9.73
C PRO A 19 -16.74 -29.54 9.13
N ARG A 20 -16.69 -29.37 7.81
CA ARG A 20 -15.55 -28.70 7.17
C ARG A 20 -15.49 -27.34 7.83
N ILE A 21 -14.61 -27.19 8.81
CA ILE A 21 -14.07 -25.90 9.20
C ILE A 21 -13.33 -25.45 7.94
N THR A 22 -14.02 -24.76 7.06
CA THR A 22 -13.37 -23.87 6.11
C THR A 22 -12.70 -22.83 6.96
N THR A 23 -11.43 -23.07 7.29
CA THR A 23 -10.54 -22.00 7.72
C THR A 23 -10.54 -21.04 6.55
N ASN A 24 -11.38 -20.02 6.64
CA ASN A 24 -11.26 -18.85 5.80
C ASN A 24 -9.86 -18.35 6.10
N LYS A 25 -8.89 -18.65 5.21
CA LYS A 25 -7.57 -18.04 5.25
C LYS A 25 -7.85 -16.57 4.99
N HIS A 26 -8.25 -15.82 6.02
CA HIS A 26 -8.08 -14.39 6.03
C HIS A 26 -6.60 -14.19 5.76
N GLN A 27 -6.32 -13.78 4.53
CA GLN A 27 -4.99 -13.59 4.02
C GLN A 27 -4.34 -12.57 4.96
N ARG A 28 -3.40 -13.05 5.77
CA ARG A 28 -2.69 -12.21 6.75
C ARG A 28 -1.99 -11.12 5.93
N PHE A 29 -2.41 -9.87 6.10
CA PHE A 29 -1.71 -8.74 5.51
C PHE A 29 -0.38 -8.58 6.26
N GLU A 30 0.75 -8.73 5.57
CA GLU A 30 2.09 -8.73 6.18
C GLU A 30 2.64 -7.30 6.35
N TRP A 31 1.80 -6.35 6.75
CA TRP A 31 2.25 -4.99 7.03
C TRP A 31 2.96 -4.95 8.37
N THR A 32 4.26 -5.18 8.37
CA THR A 32 5.06 -5.50 9.56
C THR A 32 6.11 -4.46 9.91
N SER A 33 6.45 -3.58 8.97
CA SER A 33 7.55 -2.64 9.09
C SER A 33 7.21 -1.34 8.37
N LEU A 34 7.77 -0.22 8.79
CA LEU A 34 7.64 1.05 8.08
C LEU A 34 8.99 1.41 7.49
N LYS A 35 9.14 1.30 6.17
CA LYS A 35 10.39 1.65 5.48
C LYS A 35 10.16 2.74 4.47
N LEU A 36 11.03 3.74 4.47
CA LEU A 36 10.94 4.86 3.56
C LEU A 36 12.14 4.90 2.63
N ARG A 37 11.92 5.54 1.48
CA ARG A 37 12.85 5.74 0.37
C ARG A 37 13.25 4.44 -0.33
N PHE A 38 13.01 4.40 -1.63
CA PHE A 38 13.55 3.39 -2.53
C PHE A 38 15.07 3.55 -2.64
N ASP A 39 15.80 2.43 -2.61
CA ASP A 39 17.27 2.27 -2.57
C ASP A 39 17.87 2.10 -1.16
N MET A 40 17.46 2.91 -0.18
CA MET A 40 17.94 2.81 1.20
C MET A 40 17.06 1.95 2.09
N PHE A 41 15.74 1.96 1.86
CA PHE A 41 14.77 1.26 2.68
C PHE A 41 14.96 1.52 4.19
N THR A 42 15.04 2.80 4.54
CA THR A 42 15.32 3.24 5.91
C THR A 42 14.15 2.91 6.81
N SER A 43 14.38 2.18 7.91
CA SER A 43 13.34 1.86 8.88
C SER A 43 12.95 3.09 9.70
N PHE A 44 11.65 3.28 9.90
CA PHE A 44 11.08 4.33 10.74
C PHE A 44 10.39 3.73 11.97
N PRO A 45 10.40 4.44 13.11
CA PRO A 45 9.74 4.00 14.33
C PRO A 45 8.25 3.69 14.14
N THR A 46 7.80 2.56 14.67
CA THR A 46 6.39 2.17 14.67
C THR A 46 5.73 2.28 16.04
N THR A 47 6.49 2.72 17.06
CA THR A 47 5.99 3.05 18.39
C THR A 47 6.47 4.42 18.86
N GLU A 48 5.69 5.07 19.73
CA GLU A 48 6.04 6.34 20.36
C GLU A 48 7.36 6.23 21.14
N HIS A 49 7.58 5.08 21.80
CA HIS A 49 8.80 4.81 22.54
C HIS A 49 10.04 4.81 21.63
N ASP A 50 9.99 4.07 20.52
CA ASP A 50 11.11 3.99 19.57
C ASP A 50 11.34 5.35 18.88
N ALA A 51 10.27 6.11 18.64
CA ALA A 51 10.36 7.46 18.08
C ALA A 51 11.17 8.39 18.99
N LEU A 52 10.83 8.42 20.28
CA LEU A 52 11.56 9.21 21.27
C LEU A 52 13.03 8.78 21.38
N GLN A 53 13.30 7.47 21.40
CA GLN A 53 14.67 6.94 21.46
C GLN A 53 15.51 7.28 20.22
N THR A 54 14.87 7.44 19.06
CA THR A 54 15.53 7.77 17.79
C THR A 54 15.53 9.28 17.49
N GLY A 55 15.18 10.11 18.47
CA GLY A 55 15.31 11.57 18.43
C GLY A 55 14.12 12.31 17.83
N TYR A 56 12.96 11.66 17.69
CA TYR A 56 11.73 12.38 17.41
C TYR A 56 11.25 13.12 18.66
N THR A 57 10.62 14.26 18.42
CA THR A 57 9.98 15.08 19.45
C THR A 57 8.49 15.17 19.18
N LYS A 58 7.68 15.12 20.22
CA LYS A 58 6.23 15.33 20.11
C LYS A 58 5.96 16.82 19.86
N ILE A 59 5.21 17.12 18.81
CA ILE A 59 4.87 18.50 18.43
C ILE A 59 3.38 18.81 18.56
N SER A 60 2.53 17.79 18.66
CA SER A 60 1.07 17.93 18.84
C SER A 60 0.52 16.75 19.61
N GLU A 61 -0.48 17.00 20.45
CA GLU A 61 -1.32 15.97 21.04
C GLU A 61 -2.53 15.66 20.13
N CYS A 62 -3.25 14.60 20.48
CA CYS A 62 -4.27 13.98 19.66
C CYS A 62 -5.47 14.87 19.25
N GLU A 63 -5.79 15.87 20.07
CA GLU A 63 -6.93 16.78 19.85
C GLU A 63 -6.47 18.25 19.73
N SER A 64 -5.17 18.49 19.54
CA SER A 64 -4.66 19.87 19.42
C SER A 64 -5.03 20.53 18.10
N ASN A 65 -5.30 19.74 17.05
CA ASN A 65 -5.76 20.24 15.76
C ASN A 65 -6.99 19.42 15.31
N PRO A 66 -8.16 20.04 15.10
CA PRO A 66 -9.37 19.31 14.70
C PRO A 66 -9.24 18.67 13.31
N ASN A 67 -8.32 19.13 12.47
CA ASN A 67 -8.15 18.61 11.11
C ASN A 67 -7.36 17.30 11.07
N PHE A 68 -6.69 16.90 12.15
CA PHE A 68 -5.83 15.70 12.12
C PHE A 68 -6.07 14.82 13.34
N ARG A 69 -5.70 13.55 13.23
CA ARG A 69 -5.72 12.60 14.35
C ARG A 69 -4.33 12.05 14.62
N GLY A 70 -4.08 11.77 15.89
CA GLY A 70 -2.85 11.19 16.37
C GLY A 70 -1.92 12.22 17.01
N LYS A 71 -1.08 11.72 17.92
CA LYS A 71 0.04 12.48 18.45
C LYS A 71 1.06 12.63 17.34
N GLN A 72 1.46 13.85 17.03
CA GLN A 72 2.38 14.13 15.92
C GLN A 72 3.81 14.21 16.44
N PHE A 73 4.72 13.51 15.76
CA PHE A 73 6.12 13.44 16.12
C PHE A 73 7.00 13.85 14.94
N MET A 74 7.91 14.78 15.20
CA MET A 74 8.80 15.37 14.21
C MET A 74 10.25 15.27 14.69
N LYS A 75 11.15 14.94 13.76
CA LYS A 75 12.58 14.84 14.05
C LYS A 75 13.30 16.05 13.48
N ASN A 76 14.18 16.67 14.26
CA ASN A 76 15.00 17.82 13.86
C ASN A 76 14.22 19.03 13.28
N GLY A 77 12.94 19.20 13.65
CA GLY A 77 12.09 20.26 13.08
C GLY A 77 11.77 20.06 11.59
N ASP A 78 11.98 18.86 11.05
CA ASP A 78 11.76 18.52 9.66
C ASP A 78 10.30 18.11 9.40
N PRO A 79 9.52 18.90 8.66
CA PRO A 79 8.10 18.61 8.46
C PRO A 79 7.84 17.51 7.41
N GLN A 80 8.86 17.03 6.70
CA GLN A 80 8.66 16.17 5.54
C GLN A 80 8.20 14.76 5.90
N VAL A 81 8.57 14.27 7.09
CA VAL A 81 8.14 12.98 7.64
C VAL A 81 7.71 13.16 9.10
N ILE A 82 6.41 13.30 9.30
CA ILE A 82 5.79 13.41 10.62
C ILE A 82 5.10 12.09 10.93
N LEU A 83 5.49 11.46 12.03
CA LEU A 83 4.88 10.20 12.48
C LEU A 83 3.62 10.50 13.31
N LEU A 84 2.54 9.77 13.04
CA LEU A 84 1.30 9.85 13.81
C LEU A 84 1.18 8.62 14.70
N PHE A 85 0.99 8.81 16.00
CA PHE A 85 0.75 7.72 16.95
C PHE A 85 -0.64 7.80 17.56
N ASP A 86 -1.25 6.64 17.79
CA ASP A 86 -2.50 6.54 18.54
C ASP A 86 -2.29 6.78 20.05
N VAL A 87 -3.39 6.83 20.81
CA VAL A 87 -3.34 7.01 22.28
C VAL A 87 -2.50 5.96 23.00
N ASN A 88 -2.40 4.75 22.43
CA ASN A 88 -1.63 3.63 22.98
C ASN A 88 -0.16 3.65 22.55
N GLY A 89 0.26 4.64 21.75
CA GLY A 89 1.63 4.81 21.28
C GLY A 89 2.00 3.93 20.09
N ASN A 90 1.04 3.39 19.33
CA ASN A 90 1.30 2.62 18.11
C ASN A 90 1.17 3.53 16.88
N ILE A 91 1.98 3.28 15.85
CA ILE A 91 1.89 4.05 14.60
C ILE A 91 0.46 3.98 14.05
N ALA A 92 -0.08 5.12 13.72
CA ALA A 92 -1.45 5.32 13.25
C ALA A 92 -1.50 6.00 11.89
N GLY A 93 -0.38 6.53 11.41
CA GLY A 93 -0.26 7.17 10.11
C GLY A 93 1.05 7.90 9.91
N LEU A 94 1.14 8.56 8.77
CA LEU A 94 2.27 9.37 8.33
C LEU A 94 1.74 10.66 7.72
N GLN A 95 2.38 11.79 8.03
CA GLN A 95 2.15 13.05 7.33
C GLN A 95 3.42 13.54 6.65
N SER A 96 3.23 14.34 5.61
CA SER A 96 4.27 15.15 5.00
C SER A 96 3.82 16.60 4.95
N GLY A 97 4.65 17.50 5.45
CA GLY A 97 4.42 18.93 5.53
C GLY A 97 5.21 19.67 4.45
N ILE A 98 4.51 20.46 3.66
CA ILE A 98 5.04 21.21 2.52
C ILE A 98 4.92 22.70 2.82
N PRO A 99 6.00 23.49 2.78
CA PRO A 99 5.92 24.93 2.97
C PRO A 99 4.98 25.61 1.98
N PHE A 100 4.17 26.56 2.44
CA PHE A 100 3.18 27.27 1.62
C PHE A 100 3.80 28.06 0.44
N ASP A 101 5.05 28.49 0.58
CA ASP A 101 5.76 29.35 -0.36
C ASP A 101 6.71 28.62 -1.31
N ILE A 102 6.58 27.30 -1.43
CA ILE A 102 7.48 26.50 -2.27
C ILE A 102 7.10 26.54 -3.75
N ASP A 103 8.13 26.56 -4.61
CA ASP A 103 8.07 26.35 -6.06
C ASP A 103 6.84 26.96 -6.76
N ASN A 104 6.71 28.28 -6.68
CA ASN A 104 5.65 29.06 -7.34
C ASN A 104 4.21 28.69 -6.93
N GLY A 105 3.99 28.32 -5.67
CA GLY A 105 2.64 28.10 -5.11
C GLY A 105 2.15 26.66 -5.24
N TYR A 106 3.07 25.69 -5.11
CA TYR A 106 2.68 24.29 -4.94
C TYR A 106 2.25 24.01 -3.48
N PRO A 107 1.19 23.22 -3.24
CA PRO A 107 0.23 22.68 -4.20
C PRO A 107 -0.74 23.76 -4.71
N PRO A 108 -1.14 23.71 -5.99
CA PRO A 108 -2.13 24.66 -6.52
C PRO A 108 -3.49 24.44 -5.86
N ASP A 109 -4.33 25.48 -5.79
CA ASP A 109 -5.63 25.45 -5.10
C ASP A 109 -6.54 24.29 -5.54
N ASN A 110 -6.52 23.94 -6.83
CA ASN A 110 -7.34 22.85 -7.38
C ASN A 110 -6.85 21.44 -7.02
N MET A 111 -5.70 21.32 -6.34
CA MET A 111 -5.15 20.07 -5.79
C MET A 111 -5.48 19.92 -4.29
N GLN A 112 -6.29 20.84 -3.74
CA GLN A 112 -6.70 20.83 -2.33
C GLN A 112 -8.19 20.50 -2.28
N PRO A 113 -8.61 19.37 -1.68
CA PRO A 113 -7.83 18.29 -1.03
C PRO A 113 -7.03 17.40 -2.02
N PRO A 114 -6.03 16.60 -1.57
CA PRO A 114 -5.76 16.12 -0.20
C PRO A 114 -4.77 16.95 0.64
N PHE A 115 -4.27 18.06 0.10
CA PHE A 115 -3.40 18.96 0.87
C PHE A 115 -4.23 19.85 1.81
N ILE A 116 -3.99 19.74 3.12
CA ILE A 116 -4.74 20.48 4.14
C ILE A 116 -3.82 21.49 4.80
N ARG A 117 -4.24 22.75 4.81
CA ARG A 117 -3.47 23.83 5.41
C ARG A 117 -3.40 23.70 6.94
N ASP A 118 -2.20 23.87 7.49
CA ASP A 118 -1.88 23.91 8.92
C ASP A 118 -0.80 24.96 9.18
N GLY A 119 -1.23 26.19 9.46
CA GLY A 119 -0.33 27.34 9.54
C GLY A 119 0.38 27.62 8.20
N GLU A 120 1.71 27.56 8.24
CA GLU A 120 2.61 27.80 7.10
C GLU A 120 2.95 26.52 6.31
N LEU A 121 2.29 25.40 6.63
CA LEU A 121 2.47 24.12 5.96
C LEU A 121 1.15 23.67 5.32
N TYR A 122 1.26 22.99 4.18
CA TYR A 122 0.26 22.04 3.71
C TYR A 122 0.63 20.65 4.20
N LYS A 123 -0.32 19.94 4.79
CA LYS A 123 -0.14 18.56 5.23
C LYS A 123 -0.86 17.60 4.30
N LEU A 124 -0.11 16.61 3.82
CA LEU A 124 -0.64 15.42 3.18
C LEU A 124 -0.60 14.27 4.20
N THR A 125 -1.73 13.59 4.41
CA THR A 125 -1.86 12.62 5.50
C THR A 125 -2.31 11.25 4.99
N ALA A 126 -1.56 10.22 5.37
CA ALA A 126 -1.96 8.82 5.27
C ALA A 126 -2.25 8.27 6.67
N TYR A 127 -3.45 7.76 6.91
CA TYR A 127 -3.77 6.98 8.10
C TYR A 127 -3.64 5.49 7.83
N PHE A 128 -3.10 4.79 8.81
CA PHE A 128 -2.86 3.35 8.82
C PHE A 128 -3.94 2.58 9.59
N THR A 129 -4.86 3.31 10.20
CA THR A 129 -6.00 2.80 10.95
C THR A 129 -7.15 3.79 10.87
N ASP A 130 -8.32 3.39 11.36
CA ASP A 130 -9.52 4.23 11.40
C ASP A 130 -9.30 5.48 12.26
N PRO A 131 -9.34 6.70 11.68
CA PRO A 131 -9.08 7.96 12.37
C PRO A 131 -9.98 8.19 13.59
N SER A 132 -11.22 7.70 13.55
CA SER A 132 -12.19 7.86 14.63
C SER A 132 -11.75 7.19 15.95
N THR A 133 -10.79 6.27 15.85
CA THR A 133 -10.29 5.46 16.97
C THR A 133 -8.95 5.94 17.50
N ILE A 134 -8.13 6.62 16.68
CA ILE A 134 -6.74 6.97 16.96
C ILE A 134 -6.61 7.70 18.30
N CYS A 135 -7.49 8.68 18.54
CA CYS A 135 -7.42 9.54 19.70
C CYS A 135 -8.33 9.16 20.87
N LYS A 136 -9.16 8.12 20.71
CA LYS A 136 -10.14 7.70 21.72
C LYS A 136 -9.71 6.42 22.42
N ARG A 137 -9.37 5.40 21.62
CA ARG A 137 -9.07 4.04 22.12
C ARG A 137 -7.77 3.44 21.59
N GLY A 138 -7.31 3.91 20.43
CA GLY A 138 -6.17 3.34 19.71
C GLY A 138 -6.41 1.90 19.25
N ARG A 139 -5.39 1.30 18.62
CA ARG A 139 -5.43 -0.09 18.19
C ARG A 139 -5.21 -1.03 19.37
N SER A 140 -5.95 -2.14 19.37
CA SER A 140 -5.79 -3.21 20.36
C SER A 140 -4.64 -4.13 19.99
N GLN A 141 -4.07 -4.82 20.99
CA GLN A 141 -3.04 -5.84 20.77
C GLN A 141 -3.48 -6.95 19.82
N GLN A 142 -4.76 -7.35 19.88
CA GLN A 142 -5.32 -8.33 18.96
C GLN A 142 -5.30 -7.84 17.51
N ARG A 143 -5.65 -6.57 17.26
CA ARG A 143 -5.58 -5.99 15.91
C ARG A 143 -4.15 -5.89 15.40
N ILE A 144 -3.20 -5.50 16.27
CA ILE A 144 -1.77 -5.45 15.92
C ILE A 144 -1.26 -6.86 15.57
N GLN A 145 -1.66 -7.90 16.29
CA GLN A 145 -1.27 -9.28 15.97
C GLN A 145 -1.85 -9.77 14.63
N LEU A 146 -3.02 -9.27 14.24
CA LEU A 146 -3.71 -9.66 13.00
C LEU A 146 -3.19 -8.90 11.77
N HIS A 147 -2.99 -7.59 11.90
CA HIS A 147 -2.73 -6.69 10.78
C HIS A 147 -1.32 -6.06 10.81
N GLY A 148 -0.58 -6.22 11.91
CA GLY A 148 0.73 -5.61 12.10
C GLY A 148 0.63 -4.10 12.33
N ILE A 149 1.39 -3.31 11.57
CA ILE A 149 1.53 -1.87 11.79
C ILE A 149 0.41 -1.03 11.17
N ALA A 150 -0.39 -1.63 10.27
CA ALA A 150 -1.44 -0.93 9.55
C ALA A 150 -2.59 -1.90 9.22
N GLU A 151 -3.82 -1.42 9.23
CA GLU A 151 -5.02 -2.18 8.85
C GLU A 151 -5.63 -1.66 7.56
N TYR A 152 -5.49 -0.34 7.34
CA TYR A 152 -5.97 0.38 6.17
C TYR A 152 -4.84 1.26 5.65
N LEU A 153 -4.95 1.70 4.40
CA LEU A 153 -4.27 2.89 3.93
C LEU A 153 -5.35 3.89 3.52
N LEU A 154 -5.52 4.94 4.32
CA LEU A 154 -6.53 5.97 4.10
C LEU A 154 -5.81 7.27 3.81
N ILE A 155 -6.07 7.89 2.66
CA ILE A 155 -5.56 9.22 2.36
C ILE A 155 -6.61 10.25 2.77
N GLN A 156 -6.23 11.17 3.65
CA GLN A 156 -7.12 12.23 4.06
C GLN A 156 -7.42 13.16 2.88
N ASN A 157 -8.69 13.45 2.68
CA ASN A 157 -9.21 14.16 1.52
C ASN A 157 -10.16 15.32 1.91
N GLY A 158 -9.97 15.89 3.10
CA GLY A 158 -10.76 16.99 3.63
C GLY A 158 -10.46 17.23 5.11
N THR A 159 -11.10 18.23 5.70
CA THR A 159 -10.77 18.68 7.07
C THR A 159 -11.36 17.78 8.15
N GLU A 160 -12.31 16.90 7.83
CA GLU A 160 -12.91 15.97 8.78
C GLU A 160 -12.29 14.56 8.62
N PRO A 161 -11.24 14.20 9.37
CA PRO A 161 -10.47 12.97 9.10
C PRO A 161 -11.27 11.66 9.30
N GLU A 162 -12.40 11.67 9.99
CA GLU A 162 -13.29 10.51 10.12
C GLU A 162 -14.16 10.25 8.89
N GLU A 163 -14.47 11.29 8.11
CA GLU A 163 -15.44 11.21 7.00
C GLU A 163 -14.74 11.44 5.65
N ASP A 164 -13.81 12.39 5.60
CA ASP A 164 -13.12 12.83 4.39
C ASP A 164 -11.85 11.99 4.17
N VAL A 165 -12.03 10.70 3.86
CA VAL A 165 -10.92 9.79 3.55
C VAL A 165 -11.18 9.01 2.27
N ILE A 166 -10.10 8.76 1.52
CA ILE A 166 -10.09 7.83 0.41
C ILE A 166 -9.39 6.56 0.89
N GLU A 167 -10.14 5.46 0.99
CA GLU A 167 -9.58 4.14 1.26
C GLU A 167 -8.88 3.60 0.02
N MET A 168 -7.60 3.25 0.19
CA MET A 168 -6.80 2.65 -0.87
C MET A 168 -7.07 1.16 -0.93
N ALA A 169 -7.40 0.67 -2.13
CA ALA A 169 -7.72 -0.72 -2.34
C ALA A 169 -6.56 -1.62 -1.87
N LEU A 170 -6.89 -2.68 -1.13
CA LEU A 170 -5.90 -3.68 -0.70
C LEU A 170 -5.57 -4.67 -1.83
N GLU A 171 -6.48 -4.81 -2.79
CA GLU A 171 -6.39 -5.71 -3.94
C GLU A 171 -6.54 -4.93 -5.25
N GLU A 172 -5.70 -5.26 -6.24
CA GLU A 172 -5.66 -4.54 -7.52
C GLU A 172 -6.92 -4.69 -8.38
N SER A 173 -7.74 -5.72 -8.16
CA SER A 173 -8.91 -6.04 -8.99
C SER A 173 -10.09 -5.09 -8.79
N ARG A 174 -10.01 -4.16 -7.82
CA ARG A 174 -11.14 -3.35 -7.35
C ARG A 174 -10.84 -1.85 -7.37
N THR A 175 -10.25 -1.35 -8.46
CA THR A 175 -9.61 -0.04 -8.43
C THR A 175 -9.85 0.82 -9.68
N THR A 176 -10.07 2.13 -9.47
CA THR A 176 -10.03 3.18 -10.51
C THR A 176 -8.60 3.62 -10.83
N TRP A 177 -7.62 3.00 -10.18
CA TRP A 177 -6.22 3.29 -10.37
C TRP A 177 -5.71 2.63 -11.64
N VAL A 178 -5.02 3.40 -12.45
CA VAL A 178 -4.41 2.96 -13.71
C VAL A 178 -3.16 2.17 -13.36
N LYS A 179 -3.11 0.90 -13.79
CA LYS A 179 -1.94 0.04 -13.65
C LYS A 179 -0.79 0.62 -14.47
N GLY A 180 0.33 0.83 -13.82
CA GLY A 180 1.61 1.14 -14.43
C GLY A 180 2.50 -0.10 -14.54
N LEU A 181 3.79 0.15 -14.72
CA LEU A 181 4.81 -0.86 -14.86
C LEU A 181 5.40 -1.27 -13.51
N CYS A 182 5.94 -2.49 -13.46
CA CYS A 182 6.74 -2.94 -12.34
C CYS A 182 8.18 -2.43 -12.45
N PHE A 183 8.72 -1.97 -11.33
CA PHE A 183 10.13 -1.67 -11.19
C PHE A 183 10.78 -2.55 -10.10
N PRO A 184 11.90 -3.23 -10.38
CA PRO A 184 12.55 -4.11 -9.40
C PRO A 184 12.90 -3.38 -8.10
N GLY A 185 12.48 -3.93 -6.97
CA GLY A 185 12.64 -3.35 -5.63
C GLY A 185 11.63 -2.25 -5.26
N MET A 186 10.74 -1.84 -6.19
CA MET A 186 9.63 -0.93 -5.92
C MET A 186 8.27 -1.63 -5.96
N GLY A 187 8.07 -2.56 -6.91
CA GLY A 187 6.80 -3.21 -7.20
C GLY A 187 6.06 -2.60 -8.40
N PHE A 188 4.80 -3.00 -8.58
CA PHE A 188 3.90 -2.42 -9.59
C PHE A 188 3.36 -1.09 -9.09
N HIS A 189 3.55 -0.04 -9.89
CA HIS A 189 2.98 1.26 -9.60
C HIS A 189 1.55 1.34 -10.13
N TYR A 190 0.67 1.93 -9.34
CA TYR A 190 -0.68 2.25 -9.76
C TYR A 190 -0.90 3.74 -9.53
N PHE A 191 -1.41 4.44 -10.54
CA PHE A 191 -1.57 5.89 -10.53
C PHE A 191 -3.06 6.26 -10.62
N TYR A 192 -3.48 7.28 -9.88
CA TYR A 192 -4.90 7.62 -9.83
C TYR A 192 -5.32 8.42 -11.06
N ASN A 193 -6.27 7.89 -11.83
CA ASN A 193 -6.97 8.58 -12.92
C ASN A 193 -6.04 9.36 -13.89
N ILE A 194 -4.91 8.78 -14.26
CA ILE A 194 -3.96 9.40 -15.19
C ILE A 194 -4.36 9.14 -16.65
N TYR A 195 -4.05 10.10 -17.52
CA TYR A 195 -4.22 10.01 -18.96
C TYR A 195 -3.29 11.00 -19.67
N LEU A 196 -3.04 10.80 -20.97
CA LEU A 196 -1.96 11.47 -21.71
C LEU A 196 -2.02 13.01 -21.68
N ASP A 197 -3.19 13.60 -21.90
CA ASP A 197 -3.43 15.04 -22.03
C ASP A 197 -3.96 15.71 -20.75
N MET A 198 -3.78 15.08 -19.59
CA MET A 198 -4.21 15.65 -18.31
C MET A 198 -3.44 16.92 -17.91
N ASN A 199 -4.10 17.81 -17.18
CA ASN A 199 -3.43 18.92 -16.49
C ASN A 199 -2.65 18.38 -15.28
N CYS A 200 -1.39 18.80 -15.10
CA CYS A 200 -0.56 18.36 -13.98
C CYS A 200 -1.06 18.82 -12.61
N SER A 201 -1.89 19.86 -12.56
CA SER A 201 -2.58 20.24 -11.33
C SER A 201 -3.67 19.24 -10.92
N ASN A 202 -4.03 18.29 -11.79
CA ASN A 202 -4.94 17.18 -11.48
C ASN A 202 -4.19 15.89 -11.14
N PHE A 203 -2.84 15.90 -11.15
CA PHE A 203 -2.05 14.73 -10.80
C PHE A 203 -2.16 14.47 -9.30
N PHE A 204 -2.82 13.38 -8.93
CA PHE A 204 -3.00 13.00 -7.53
C PHE A 204 -1.63 12.69 -6.88
N PRO A 205 -1.33 13.19 -5.67
CA PRO A 205 0.01 13.15 -5.10
C PRO A 205 0.40 11.77 -4.50
N VAL A 206 -0.37 10.73 -4.83
CA VAL A 206 -0.18 9.37 -4.32
C VAL A 206 -0.14 8.40 -5.50
N ALA A 207 0.87 7.53 -5.51
CA ALA A 207 0.87 6.29 -6.29
C ALA A 207 0.83 5.10 -5.33
N LEU A 208 0.15 4.01 -5.70
CA LEU A 208 0.11 2.79 -4.90
C LEU A 208 1.17 1.80 -5.40
N LEU A 209 1.70 1.01 -4.47
CA LEU A 209 2.69 -0.03 -4.76
C LEU A 209 2.10 -1.41 -4.47
N TYR A 210 2.05 -2.25 -5.49
CA TYR A 210 1.55 -3.62 -5.38
C TYR A 210 2.65 -4.64 -5.65
N TYR A 211 2.57 -5.77 -4.94
CA TYR A 211 3.40 -6.95 -5.20
C TYR A 211 2.55 -8.21 -4.98
N HIS A 212 2.51 -9.10 -5.98
CA HIS A 212 1.59 -10.25 -6.06
C HIS A 212 0.11 -9.89 -5.82
N GLY A 213 -0.34 -8.80 -6.45
CA GLY A 213 -1.73 -8.34 -6.38
C GLY A 213 -2.16 -7.73 -5.04
N GLN A 214 -1.25 -7.58 -4.08
CA GLN A 214 -1.51 -7.00 -2.76
C GLN A 214 -0.84 -5.64 -2.60
N LEU A 215 -1.53 -4.70 -1.96
CA LEU A 215 -0.98 -3.41 -1.60
C LEU A 215 0.16 -3.59 -0.58
N LYS A 216 1.36 -3.09 -0.90
CA LYS A 216 2.57 -3.20 -0.08
C LYS A 216 3.15 -1.86 0.38
N GLY A 217 2.61 -0.77 -0.14
CA GLY A 217 3.11 0.56 0.11
C GLY A 217 2.47 1.57 -0.81
N PHE A 218 3.00 2.78 -0.78
CA PHE A 218 2.59 3.87 -1.63
C PHE A 218 3.76 4.83 -1.82
N VAL A 219 3.58 5.82 -2.69
CA VAL A 219 4.58 6.85 -2.99
C VAL A 219 3.93 8.20 -2.81
N TRP A 220 4.55 9.07 -2.01
CA TRP A 220 4.27 10.49 -2.10
C TRP A 220 4.93 11.06 -3.35
N SER A 221 4.18 11.75 -4.20
CA SER A 221 4.69 12.37 -5.42
C SER A 221 4.35 13.85 -5.44
N TYR A 222 5.38 14.68 -5.30
CA TYR A 222 5.25 16.13 -5.23
C TYR A 222 5.65 16.77 -6.55
N GLY A 223 4.83 17.72 -7.00
CA GLY A 223 5.12 18.59 -8.13
C GLY A 223 6.13 19.72 -7.83
N ALA A 224 6.98 19.53 -6.82
CA ALA A 224 7.95 20.48 -6.30
C ALA A 224 9.20 19.76 -5.82
N VAL A 225 10.32 20.48 -5.72
CA VAL A 225 11.59 20.00 -5.16
C VAL A 225 11.60 20.26 -3.65
N LEU A 226 11.24 19.23 -2.90
CA LEU A 226 11.28 19.23 -1.44
C LEU A 226 12.63 18.72 -0.95
N ASN A 227 13.13 19.28 0.16
CA ASN A 227 14.32 18.82 0.85
C ASN A 227 13.97 18.37 2.27
N SER A 228 14.65 17.32 2.75
CA SER A 228 14.54 16.83 4.12
C SER A 228 15.94 16.58 4.69
N THR A 229 16.09 16.95 5.96
CA THR A 229 17.24 16.67 6.83
C THR A 229 17.17 15.29 7.48
N VAL A 230 16.00 14.65 7.48
CA VAL A 230 15.77 13.32 8.06
C VAL A 230 15.99 12.22 7.03
N ILE A 231 15.40 12.34 5.84
CA ILE A 231 15.58 11.39 4.74
C ILE A 231 15.47 12.12 3.40
N PRO A 232 16.50 12.09 2.54
CA PRO A 232 16.41 12.80 1.26
C PRO A 232 15.34 12.18 0.38
N TYR A 233 14.65 13.02 -0.38
CA TYR A 233 13.71 12.61 -1.43
C TYR A 233 14.44 11.91 -2.58
N GLU A 234 13.71 11.08 -3.31
CA GLU A 234 14.15 10.65 -4.64
C GLU A 234 13.76 11.73 -5.67
N TYR A 235 14.65 11.97 -6.62
CA TYR A 235 14.46 12.94 -7.69
C TYR A 235 14.49 12.23 -9.04
N PRO A 236 13.37 11.62 -9.48
CA PRO A 236 13.35 10.91 -10.74
C PRO A 236 13.53 11.90 -11.90
N GLU A 237 14.48 11.61 -12.79
CA GLU A 237 14.59 12.28 -14.08
C GLU A 237 13.31 12.06 -14.89
N PRO A 238 12.84 13.01 -15.71
CA PRO A 238 11.58 12.85 -16.46
C PRO A 238 11.54 11.59 -17.33
N SER A 239 12.68 11.17 -17.89
CA SER A 239 12.79 9.92 -18.66
C SER A 239 12.47 8.66 -17.85
N PHE A 240 12.59 8.71 -16.52
CA PHE A 240 12.33 7.59 -15.63
C PHE A 240 10.84 7.21 -15.59
N PHE A 241 9.93 8.15 -15.83
CA PHE A 241 8.49 7.85 -15.85
C PHE A 241 8.10 6.82 -16.92
N THR A 242 8.86 6.74 -18.03
CA THR A 242 8.66 5.71 -19.07
C THR A 242 8.95 4.28 -18.59
N LYS A 243 9.61 4.13 -17.44
CA LYS A 243 9.85 2.84 -16.79
C LYS A 243 8.79 2.48 -15.75
N LEU A 244 7.92 3.43 -15.39
CA LEU A 244 6.91 3.28 -14.34
C LEU A 244 5.49 3.34 -14.88
N MET A 245 5.26 4.01 -16.01
CA MET A 245 3.95 4.22 -16.61
C MET A 245 3.93 3.68 -18.03
N GLU A 246 2.81 3.06 -18.43
CA GLU A 246 2.58 2.66 -19.82
C GLU A 246 2.36 3.90 -20.71
N GLU A 247 1.48 4.80 -20.26
CA GLU A 247 1.28 6.11 -20.85
C GLU A 247 1.74 7.18 -19.86
N VAL A 248 2.77 7.95 -20.24
CA VAL A 248 3.30 9.04 -19.42
C VAL A 248 2.54 10.32 -19.77
N PRO A 249 1.82 10.95 -18.81
CA PRO A 249 1.17 12.24 -19.06
C PRO A 249 2.16 13.28 -19.58
N LEU A 250 1.78 14.01 -20.64
CA LEU A 250 2.64 14.98 -21.32
C LEU A 250 3.16 16.06 -20.36
N CYS A 251 2.35 16.40 -19.35
CA CYS A 251 2.69 17.40 -18.37
C CYS A 251 3.87 17.01 -17.45
N LEU A 252 4.25 15.71 -17.38
CA LEU A 252 5.39 15.25 -16.58
C LEU A 252 6.75 15.47 -17.24
N GLY A 253 6.80 15.75 -18.54
CA GLY A 253 8.05 15.79 -19.31
C GLY A 253 9.08 16.84 -18.86
N ASN A 254 8.65 17.91 -18.19
CA ASN A 254 9.50 19.03 -17.77
C ASN A 254 9.43 19.36 -16.27
N LEU A 255 8.67 18.58 -15.49
CA LEU A 255 8.47 18.90 -14.07
C LEU A 255 9.55 18.24 -13.22
N ARG A 256 10.23 19.06 -12.41
CA ARG A 256 11.04 18.56 -11.31
C ARG A 256 10.11 18.05 -10.23
N ARG A 257 10.41 16.87 -9.66
CA ARG A 257 9.58 16.23 -8.66
C ARG A 257 10.42 15.65 -7.55
N SER A 258 9.85 15.68 -6.34
CA SER A 258 10.29 14.89 -5.20
C SER A 258 9.35 13.72 -5.01
N THR A 259 9.90 12.51 -4.90
CA THR A 259 9.15 11.32 -4.52
C THR A 259 9.69 10.70 -3.25
N LEU A 260 8.80 10.10 -2.47
CA LEU A 260 9.18 9.34 -1.28
C LEU A 260 8.36 8.06 -1.25
N HIS A 261 9.02 6.94 -1.52
CA HIS A 261 8.39 5.63 -1.37
C HIS A 261 8.21 5.30 0.12
N VAL A 262 7.06 4.72 0.44
CA VAL A 262 6.68 4.24 1.76
C VAL A 262 6.27 2.77 1.63
N TYR A 263 6.94 1.91 2.37
CA TYR A 263 6.76 0.46 2.33
C TYR A 263 6.29 -0.06 3.68
N PHE A 264 5.42 -1.06 3.64
CA PHE A 264 4.86 -1.70 4.83
C PHE A 264 5.53 -3.05 5.17
N GLU A 265 6.60 -3.44 4.49
CA GLU A 265 7.27 -4.72 4.69
C GLU A 265 8.75 -4.58 5.04
N GLU A 266 9.27 -5.59 5.74
CA GLU A 266 10.66 -5.60 6.20
C GLU A 266 11.68 -5.72 5.06
N ASN A 267 11.31 -6.35 3.94
CA ASN A 267 12.24 -6.50 2.82
C ASN A 267 11.61 -6.09 1.47
N PRO A 268 11.50 -4.77 1.19
CA PRO A 268 10.97 -4.30 -0.09
C PRO A 268 11.86 -4.65 -1.30
N SER A 269 13.16 -4.89 -1.07
CA SER A 269 14.09 -5.28 -2.15
C SER A 269 13.70 -6.60 -2.85
N LYS A 270 12.85 -7.43 -2.21
CA LYS A 270 12.34 -8.67 -2.79
C LYS A 270 11.29 -8.46 -3.89
N TYR A 271 10.78 -7.23 -4.08
CA TYR A 271 9.75 -6.98 -5.08
C TYR A 271 10.31 -7.15 -6.49
N ASP A 272 10.18 -8.37 -7.00
CA ASP A 272 10.55 -8.72 -8.36
C ASP A 272 9.42 -8.41 -9.36
N CYS A 273 9.79 -8.29 -10.63
CA CYS A 273 8.87 -8.07 -11.73
C CYS A 273 8.52 -9.36 -12.47
N VAL A 274 8.48 -10.48 -11.74
CA VAL A 274 8.05 -11.75 -12.34
C VAL A 274 6.53 -11.71 -12.46
N ASN A 275 6.03 -11.61 -13.69
CA ASN A 275 4.60 -11.56 -14.00
C ASN A 275 3.85 -12.74 -13.37
N PHE A 276 3.07 -12.47 -12.33
CA PHE A 276 2.19 -13.45 -11.70
C PHE A 276 1.02 -13.85 -12.60
N GLU A 277 0.61 -12.96 -13.53
CA GLU A 277 -0.41 -13.22 -14.54
C GLU A 277 -0.10 -14.50 -15.35
N LYS A 278 1.16 -14.68 -15.79
CA LYS A 278 1.59 -15.91 -16.50
C LYS A 278 1.59 -17.17 -15.63
N ARG A 279 1.69 -17.03 -14.30
CA ARG A 279 1.59 -18.17 -13.37
C ARG A 279 0.16 -18.60 -13.11
N SER A 280 -0.78 -17.64 -13.10
CA SER A 280 -2.20 -17.92 -12.92
C SER A 280 -2.82 -18.63 -14.13
N GLU A 281 -2.40 -18.31 -15.36
CA GLU A 281 -2.80 -19.04 -16.58
C GLU A 281 -2.32 -20.50 -16.57
N CYS A 282 -1.11 -20.77 -16.06
CA CYS A 282 -0.62 -22.13 -15.89
C CYS A 282 -1.34 -22.92 -14.77
N ASN A 283 -1.83 -22.24 -13.73
CA ASN A 283 -2.51 -22.91 -12.62
C ASN A 283 -4.02 -23.09 -12.86
N ALA A 284 -4.70 -22.15 -13.52
CA ALA A 284 -6.10 -22.29 -13.92
C ALA A 284 -6.31 -23.41 -14.95
N SER A 285 -5.30 -23.68 -15.78
CA SER A 285 -5.30 -24.82 -16.72
C SER A 285 -5.33 -26.20 -16.06
N THR A 286 -5.07 -26.33 -14.76
CA THR A 286 -5.05 -27.64 -14.08
C THR A 286 -6.40 -28.03 -13.47
N ALA A 287 -7.34 -27.10 -13.33
CA ALA A 287 -8.67 -27.38 -12.79
C ALA A 287 -9.72 -27.75 -13.85
N ASP A 288 -9.51 -27.38 -15.12
CA ASP A 288 -10.54 -27.53 -16.18
C ASP A 288 -10.11 -28.33 -17.43
N MET A 289 -9.01 -29.10 -17.41
CA MET A 289 -8.63 -29.95 -18.54
C MET A 289 -8.60 -31.44 -18.21
N LEU A 290 -9.79 -32.00 -17.98
CA LEU A 290 -10.10 -33.38 -18.32
C LEU A 290 -10.67 -33.43 -19.74
N LYS A 291 -9.86 -33.03 -20.74
CA LYS A 291 -9.86 -33.45 -22.16
C LYS A 291 -9.08 -32.46 -23.03
N VAL A 292 -7.97 -32.97 -23.59
CA VAL A 292 -7.28 -32.50 -24.81
C VAL A 292 -6.49 -31.17 -24.70
N SER A 293 -5.28 -31.20 -24.13
CA SER A 293 -4.07 -30.63 -24.77
C SER A 293 -2.80 -30.86 -23.92
N THR A 294 -2.37 -32.11 -23.77
CA THR A 294 -1.14 -32.46 -23.03
C THR A 294 0.16 -32.21 -23.83
N LEU A 295 0.10 -31.57 -25.00
CA LEU A 295 1.25 -31.47 -25.91
C LEU A 295 2.04 -30.15 -25.85
N VAL A 296 1.52 -29.08 -25.24
CA VAL A 296 2.20 -27.77 -25.28
C VAL A 296 3.06 -27.50 -24.04
N CYS A 297 2.72 -28.03 -22.86
CA CYS A 297 3.49 -27.78 -21.63
C CYS A 297 4.76 -28.66 -21.49
N VAL A 298 4.86 -29.81 -22.17
CA VAL A 298 6.00 -30.74 -22.02
C VAL A 298 7.17 -30.39 -22.95
N LEU A 299 6.95 -29.56 -23.98
CA LEU A 299 7.97 -29.25 -25.00
C LEU A 299 8.96 -28.15 -24.59
N TRP A 300 8.75 -27.45 -23.47
CA TRP A 300 9.68 -26.41 -22.98
C TRP A 300 10.62 -26.86 -21.86
N THR A 301 10.32 -27.96 -21.15
CA THR A 301 11.21 -28.52 -20.12
C THR A 301 12.35 -29.39 -20.70
N LEU A 302 12.29 -29.76 -21.98
CA LEU A 302 13.32 -30.56 -22.64
C LEU A 302 14.36 -29.76 -23.45
N THR A 303 14.15 -28.46 -23.69
CA THR A 303 15.09 -27.63 -24.44
C THR A 303 16.13 -26.91 -23.57
N PHE A 304 15.97 -26.86 -22.25
CA PHE A 304 16.95 -26.23 -21.34
C PHE A 304 18.01 -27.17 -20.76
N THR A 305 17.95 -28.47 -21.04
CA THR A 305 18.96 -29.44 -20.58
C THR A 305 19.99 -29.83 -21.66
N LEU A 306 19.91 -29.24 -22.87
CA LEU A 306 20.81 -29.58 -24.00
C LEU A 306 21.73 -28.44 -24.46
N PHE A 307 21.72 -27.27 -23.81
CA PHE A 307 22.74 -26.24 -24.01
C PHE A 307 23.48 -25.93 -22.70
N ARG A 308 24.15 -26.95 -22.18
CA ARG A 308 25.28 -26.79 -21.27
C ARG A 308 26.27 -27.93 -21.51
N ASN A 309 27.02 -27.79 -22.59
CA ASN A 309 28.40 -28.23 -22.78
C ASN A 309 29.09 -27.17 -23.62
#